data_AF-A0A383AR41-F1
#
_entry.id   AF-A0A383AR41-F1
#
_cell.length_a   1.000
_cell.length_b   1.000
_cell.length_c   1.000
_cell.angle_alpha   90.00
_cell.angle_beta   90.00
_cell.angle_gamma   90.00
#
_symmetry.space_group_name_H-M   'P 1'
#
loop_
_entity.id
_entity.type
_entity.pdbx_description
1 polymer ?
#
loop_
_entity_poly.entity_id
_entity_poly.type
_entity_poly.pdbx_seq_one_letter_code
_entity_poly.pdbx_strand_id
1 'polypeptide(L)' 'MQYFSRFLCVLGTLLFSLATAKEQRPNVIFILTDDQAPWALGLSGHPHANTPNLDKLFKQGMWLKKAYVVTPVCSPSR' A
#
# COMPACT_ATOMS: atom_id res chain seq x y z
N MET A 1 -39.93 32.17 11.46
CA MET A 1 -39.59 30.96 10.67
C MET A 1 -38.38 31.12 9.75
N GLN A 2 -38.17 32.26 9.08
CA GLN A 2 -37.04 32.44 8.14
C GLN A 2 -35.63 32.36 8.78
N TYR A 3 -35.47 32.84 10.03
CA TYR A 3 -34.19 32.78 10.74
C TYR A 3 -33.76 31.36 11.12
N PHE A 4 -34.71 30.47 11.43
CA PHE A 4 -34.43 29.08 11.80
C PHE A 4 -33.89 28.27 10.62
N SER A 5 -34.46 28.47 9.42
CA SER A 5 -33.98 27.85 8.18
C SER A 5 -32.58 28.33 7.78
N ARG A 6 -32.29 29.63 7.94
CA ARG A 6 -30.94 30.17 7.70
C ARG A 6 -29.91 29.62 8.69
N PHE A 7 -30.28 29.48 9.97
CA PHE A 7 -29.41 28.89 10.98
C PHE A 7 -29.08 27.43 10.67
N LEU A 8 -30.07 26.64 10.23
CA LEU A 8 -29.87 25.24 9.84
C LEU A 8 -28.92 25.11 8.63
N CYS A 9 -29.06 26.00 7.63
CA CYS A 9 -28.19 26.00 6.45
C CYS A 9 -26.74 26.35 6.80
N VAL A 10 -26.52 27.34 7.68
CA VAL A 10 -25.17 27.73 8.12
C VAL A 10 -24.52 26.63 8.98
N LEU A 11 -25.31 25.96 9.83
CA LEU A 11 -24.82 24.83 10.62
C LEU A 11 -24.45 23.64 9.71
N GLY A 12 -25.26 23.36 8.69
CA GLY A 12 -25.00 22.31 7.71
C GLY A 12 -23.71 22.53 6.91
N THR A 13 -23.44 23.76 6.47
CA THR A 13 -22.19 24.08 5.76
C THR A 13 -20.96 24.05 6.66
N LEU A 14 -21.09 24.46 7.94
CA LEU A 14 -19.98 24.35 8.90
C LEU A 14 -19.59 22.89 9.17
N LEU A 15 -20.58 22.01 9.34
CA LEU A 15 -20.34 20.58 9.57
C LEU A 15 -19.70 19.90 8.36
N PHE A 16 -20.08 20.30 7.14
CA PHE A 16 -19.48 19.78 5.91
C PHE A 16 -18.01 20.19 5.74
N SER A 17 -17.67 21.42 6.14
CA SER A 17 -16.28 21.92 6.12
C SER A 17 -15.38 21.16 7.09
N LEU A 18 -15.88 20.77 8.26
CA LEU A 18 -15.14 19.96 9.23
C LEU A 18 -14.97 18.49 8.78
N ALA A 19 -15.85 17.98 7.92
CA ALA A 19 -15.80 16.62 7.43
C ALA A 19 -14.80 16.40 6.29
N THR A 20 -14.16 17.47 5.77
CA THR A 20 -13.10 17.32 4.76
C THR A 20 -11.84 16.77 5.42
N ALA A 21 -11.75 15.44 5.49
CA ALA A 21 -10.52 14.77 5.88
C ALA A 21 -9.43 15.13 4.87
N LYS A 22 -8.37 15.79 5.35
CA LYS A 22 -7.19 16.08 4.54
C LYS A 22 -6.66 14.78 3.95
N GLU A 23 -6.70 14.66 2.62
CA GLU A 23 -6.17 13.50 1.92
C GLU A 23 -4.67 13.38 2.22
N GLN A 24 -4.33 12.43 3.10
CA GLN A 24 -2.95 12.21 3.50
C GLN A 24 -2.26 11.45 2.38
N ARG A 25 -1.28 12.10 1.74
CA ARG A 25 -0.42 11.43 0.77
C ARG A 25 0.35 10.31 1.49
N PRO A 26 0.23 9.04 1.06
CA PRO A 26 0.95 7.96 1.70
C PRO A 26 2.45 8.11 1.45
N ASN A 27 3.26 7.66 2.41
CA ASN A 27 4.69 7.45 2.17
C ASN A 27 4.88 6.14 1.40
N VAL A 28 5.78 6.15 0.41
CA VAL A 28 6.10 4.96 -0.39
C VAL A 28 7.54 4.54 -0.08
N ILE A 29 7.70 3.29 0.35
CA ILE A 29 9.01 2.65 0.53
C ILE A 29 9.14 1.56 -0.53
N PHE A 30 10.12 1.70 -1.41
CA PHE A 30 10.44 0.69 -2.43
C PHE A 30 11.64 -0.14 -1.99
N ILE A 31 11.45 -1.44 -1.80
CA ILE A 31 12.49 -2.39 -1.40
C ILE A 31 12.83 -3.26 -2.60
N LEU A 32 14.09 -3.25 -3.01
CA LEU A 32 14.62 -4.07 -4.10
C LEU A 32 15.76 -4.95 -3.58
N THR A 33 15.67 -6.24 -3.86
CA THR A 33 16.66 -7.25 -3.52
C THR A 33 17.40 -7.69 -4.78
N ASP A 34 18.73 -7.78 -4.71
CA ASP A 34 19.55 -8.26 -5.81
C ASP A 34 19.56 -9.80 -5.86
N ASP A 35 19.48 -10.37 -7.05
CA ASP A 35 19.52 -11.82 -7.30
C ASP A 35 18.53 -12.69 -6.50
N GLN A 36 17.39 -12.11 -6.08
CA GLN A 36 16.38 -12.87 -5.34
C GLN A 36 15.52 -13.72 -6.30
N ALA A 37 15.72 -15.03 -6.23
CA ALA A 37 14.88 -15.98 -6.96
C ALA A 37 13.44 -16.04 -6.40
N PRO A 38 12.42 -16.34 -7.23
CA PRO A 38 11.03 -16.40 -6.79
C PRO A 38 10.75 -17.52 -5.76
N TRP A 39 11.61 -18.56 -5.73
CA TRP A 39 11.56 -19.64 -4.73
C TRP A 39 12.42 -19.36 -3.49
N ALA A 40 13.05 -18.20 -3.37
CA ALA A 40 13.90 -17.87 -2.21
C ALA A 40 13.11 -17.28 -1.03
N LEU A 41 11.81 -17.60 -0.91
CA LEU A 41 10.90 -17.08 0.12
C LEU A 41 10.30 -18.23 0.94
N GLY A 42 10.12 -18.03 2.24
CA GLY A 42 9.40 -18.98 3.11
C GLY A 42 7.97 -19.22 2.59
N LEU A 43 7.29 -18.15 2.18
CA LEU A 43 5.96 -18.20 1.55
C LEU A 43 5.89 -19.02 0.24
N SER A 44 7.03 -19.20 -0.45
CA SER A 44 7.10 -20.03 -1.66
C SER A 44 7.17 -21.54 -1.38
N GLY A 45 7.31 -21.94 -0.11
CA GLY A 45 7.43 -23.33 0.31
C GLY A 45 8.88 -23.85 0.35
N HIS A 46 9.87 -22.97 0.24
CA HIS A 46 11.27 -23.38 0.25
C HIS A 46 11.70 -23.86 1.66
N PRO A 47 12.26 -25.07 1.80
CA PRO A 47 12.49 -25.71 3.10
C PRO A 47 13.52 -24.97 3.98
N HIS A 48 14.37 -24.15 3.37
CA HIS A 48 15.45 -23.42 4.07
C HIS A 48 15.28 -21.90 4.07
N ALA A 49 14.22 -21.36 3.44
CA ALA A 49 14.05 -19.90 3.40
C ALA A 49 13.39 -19.42 4.69
N ASN A 50 14.13 -18.63 5.50
CA ASN A 50 13.61 -18.01 6.72
C ASN A 50 13.36 -16.52 6.49
N THR A 51 12.17 -16.15 6.00
CA THR A 51 11.81 -14.78 5.63
C THR A 51 10.59 -14.23 6.37
N PRO A 52 10.51 -14.32 7.71
CA PRO A 52 9.28 -14.08 8.46
C PRO A 52 8.72 -12.66 8.30
N ASN A 53 9.60 -11.66 8.12
CA ASN A 53 9.20 -10.27 7.92
C ASN A 53 8.62 -10.03 6.51
N LEU A 54 9.22 -10.63 5.47
CA LEU A 54 8.70 -10.56 4.11
C LEU A 54 7.39 -11.36 4.00
N ASP A 55 7.35 -12.56 4.59
CA ASP A 55 6.16 -13.40 4.61
C ASP A 55 4.98 -12.68 5.29
N LYS A 56 5.24 -11.96 6.39
CA LYS A 56 4.25 -11.12 7.06
C LYS A 56 3.79 -9.97 6.16
N LEU A 57 4.73 -9.26 5.51
CA LEU A 57 4.43 -8.17 4.59
C LEU A 57 3.50 -8.64 3.45
N PHE A 58 3.83 -9.77 2.84
CA PHE A 58 3.04 -10.34 1.75
C PHE A 58 1.65 -10.83 2.18
N LYS A 59 1.52 -11.38 3.40
CA LYS A 59 0.22 -11.79 3.96
C LYS A 59 -0.68 -10.61 4.34
N GLN A 60 -0.09 -9.49 4.75
CA GLN A 60 -0.83 -8.27 5.11
C GLN A 60 -1.19 -7.41 3.89
N GLY A 61 -0.46 -7.57 2.79
CA GLY A 61 -0.69 -6.87 1.53
C GLY A 61 -1.05 -7.82 0.40
N MET A 62 -0.29 -7.74 -0.69
CA MET A 62 -0.49 -8.52 -1.91
C MET A 62 0.80 -9.27 -2.28
N TRP A 63 0.67 -10.52 -2.71
CA TRP A 63 1.76 -11.32 -3.25
C TRP A 63 1.54 -11.64 -4.74
N LEU A 64 2.40 -11.08 -5.59
CA LEU A 64 2.34 -11.29 -7.04
C LEU A 64 3.17 -12.52 -7.45
N LYS A 65 2.53 -13.71 -7.43
CA LYS A 65 3.19 -14.99 -7.79
C LYS A 65 3.71 -15.07 -9.24
N LYS A 66 3.21 -14.19 -10.11
CA LYS A 66 3.53 -14.13 -11.54
C LYS A 66 4.12 -12.77 -11.91
N ALA A 67 5.05 -12.28 -11.10
CA ALA A 67 5.86 -11.10 -11.42
C ALA A 67 7.10 -11.53 -12.20
N TYR A 68 7.37 -10.89 -13.33
CA TYR A 68 8.48 -11.23 -14.23
C TYR A 68 9.38 -10.03 -14.46
N VAL A 69 10.68 -10.27 -14.53
CA VAL A 69 11.66 -9.30 -15.03
C VAL A 69 11.75 -9.43 -16.55
N VAL A 70 11.90 -8.32 -17.26
CA VAL A 70 12.01 -8.33 -18.73
C VAL A 70 13.37 -8.87 -19.17
N THR A 71 14.45 -8.47 -18.47
CA THR A 71 15.82 -8.90 -18.76
C THR A 71 16.46 -9.47 -17.49
N PRO A 72 16.93 -10.72 -17.46
CA PRO A 72 17.48 -11.37 -16.26
C PRO A 72 18.95 -10.99 -16.01
N VAL A 73 19.25 -9.69 -16.02
CA VAL A 73 20.59 -9.13 -15.74
C VAL A 73 20.41 -7.89 -14.87
N CYS A 74 21.23 -7.73 -13.81
CA CYS A 74 21.05 -6.71 -12.78
C CYS A 74 20.88 -5.29 -13.36
N SER A 75 21.79 -4.85 -14.24
CA SER A 75 21.76 -3.49 -14.79
C SER A 75 20.54 -3.17 -15.66
N PRO A 76 20.19 -3.94 -16.70
CA PRO A 76 18.99 -3.68 -17.52
C PRO A 76 17.67 -4.06 -16.83
N SER A 77 17.71 -4.70 -15.66
CA SER A 77 16.50 -5.03 -14.87
C SER A 77 16.01 -3.88 -13.98
N ARG A 78 16.92 -2.98 -13.58
CA ARG A 78 16.66 -1.83 -12.70
C ARG A 78 16.20 -0.61 -13.50
#